data_AF-A0A139HZZ5-F1
#
_entry.id   AF-A0A139HZZ5-F1
#
_cell.length_a   1.000
_cell.length_b   1.000
_cell.length_c   1.000
_cell.angle_alpha   90.00
_cell.angle_beta   90.00
_cell.angle_gamma   90.00
#
_symmetry.space_group_name_H-M   'P 1'
#
loop_
_entity.id
_entity.type
_entity.pdbx_description
1 polymer ?
#
loop_
_entity_poly.entity_id
_entity_poly.type
_entity_poly.pdbx_seq_one_letter_code
_entity_poly.pdbx_strand_id
1 'polypeptide(L)'
;MASTEMRHLVQVLADRNIELGEDDVAWAFEGSKTRKNATQWVQEYLQPPTLLTKEELAFYERHGIDTKAHSGENGRPLSELELETAMDSLEQSTAALEKQCEMLEKQQLALKKLQSQTSGSNTATLGANLQQTKFAHEKAKLDFDIDDLSSATTTLLRASMKQIESTIGGIPSNIDRLLEKDDRLLDGLQKLLPKLSDSASGIDEAEEVEQLCSTLSLLSIQEIHNRLDRVYKDAIVDFSRKRAPQKEFSDQQAKQRETLRAELHELGGEIDGLVGIVVEHQYRKSLKRGWMSARAHTNVQKAKWSEYTVAALLYLISRLDAIGEHIQRLHAHESTLRTISSTLDEALASEQVKSSAQAPTSPTPSKAESKGLKPLRLVQANISEAQDPAVTFLREHDIRVSENISIGKLMPILGIKSQEQREKLARLARSTETNIADSISQSMAKSHADLEELRSAVMAYSAYGSVRLVDSSVQTHMDELEHDTQRLGDEMRMLDIDAIAKTTRDKQEAVVKRVVA
;
A
#
# COMPACT_ATOMS: atom_id res chain seq x y z
N MET A 1 45.59 -21.46 -39.47
CA MET A 1 44.85 -21.11 -38.23
C MET A 1 43.52 -21.84 -38.28
N ALA A 2 43.46 -23.01 -37.65
CA ALA A 2 42.28 -23.87 -37.67
C ALA A 2 41.14 -23.21 -36.89
N SER A 3 40.07 -22.91 -37.60
CA SER A 3 38.82 -22.32 -37.13
C SER A 3 38.30 -23.10 -35.93
N THR A 4 37.89 -22.39 -34.88
CA THR A 4 37.27 -22.94 -33.66
C THR A 4 36.13 -23.92 -33.95
N GLU A 5 35.46 -23.72 -35.06
CA GLU A 5 34.37 -24.50 -35.64
C GLU A 5 34.83 -25.88 -36.14
N MET A 6 36.06 -25.99 -36.66
CA MET A 6 36.64 -27.27 -37.09
C MET A 6 36.91 -28.17 -35.89
N ARG A 7 37.46 -27.60 -34.81
CA ARG A 7 37.69 -28.33 -33.55
C ARG A 7 36.37 -28.75 -32.89
N HIS A 8 35.35 -27.89 -32.94
CA HIS A 8 34.01 -28.21 -32.44
C HIS A 8 33.38 -29.38 -33.21
N LEU A 9 33.50 -29.41 -34.55
CA LEU A 9 33.00 -30.51 -35.37
C LEU A 9 33.71 -31.83 -35.05
N VAL A 10 35.04 -31.83 -34.94
CA VAL A 10 35.82 -33.04 -34.58
C VAL A 10 35.44 -33.55 -33.19
N GLN A 11 35.23 -32.66 -32.22
CA GLN A 11 34.81 -33.03 -30.88
C GLN A 11 33.42 -33.68 -30.88
N VAL A 12 32.45 -33.13 -31.61
CA VAL A 12 31.10 -33.71 -31.70
C VAL A 12 31.10 -35.05 -32.44
N LEU A 13 31.93 -35.22 -33.48
CA LEU A 13 32.09 -36.50 -34.18
C LEU A 13 32.71 -37.58 -33.29
N ALA A 14 33.73 -37.21 -32.51
CA ALA A 14 34.36 -38.09 -31.52
C ALA A 14 33.39 -38.49 -30.42
N ASP A 15 32.60 -37.54 -29.90
CA ASP A 15 31.58 -37.82 -28.91
C ASP A 15 30.51 -38.79 -29.42
N ARG A 16 30.30 -38.93 -30.73
CA ARG A 16 29.28 -39.79 -31.35
C ARG A 16 29.81 -41.10 -31.95
N ASN A 17 31.10 -41.40 -31.80
CA ASN A 17 31.76 -42.55 -32.41
C ASN A 17 31.56 -42.63 -33.94
N ILE A 18 31.60 -41.48 -34.63
CA ILE A 18 31.54 -41.45 -36.10
C ILE A 18 32.98 -41.48 -36.63
N GLU A 19 33.31 -42.46 -37.47
CA GLU A 19 34.66 -42.72 -37.99
C GLU A 19 35.07 -41.76 -39.12
N LEU A 20 35.11 -40.44 -38.86
CA LEU A 20 35.73 -39.46 -39.75
C LEU A 20 36.97 -38.84 -39.07
N GLY A 21 38.11 -38.87 -39.76
CA GLY A 21 39.39 -38.37 -39.25
C GLY A 21 39.54 -36.85 -39.36
N GLU A 22 40.46 -36.27 -38.58
CA GLU A 22 40.79 -34.84 -38.63
C GLU A 22 41.23 -34.40 -40.05
N ASP A 23 41.88 -35.28 -40.79
CA ASP A 23 42.38 -35.03 -42.14
C ASP A 23 41.24 -34.92 -43.19
N ASP A 24 40.16 -35.69 -43.04
CA ASP A 24 38.99 -35.65 -43.93
C ASP A 24 38.19 -34.36 -43.71
N VAL A 25 38.10 -33.92 -42.45
CA VAL A 25 37.44 -32.66 -42.08
C VAL A 25 38.29 -31.46 -42.51
N ALA A 26 39.63 -31.55 -42.42
CA ALA A 26 40.54 -30.48 -42.83
C ALA A 26 40.34 -30.08 -44.30
N TRP A 27 40.12 -31.06 -45.19
CA TRP A 27 39.88 -30.82 -46.61
C TRP A 27 38.66 -29.92 -46.87
N ALA A 28 37.58 -30.09 -46.09
CA ALA A 28 36.37 -29.26 -46.21
C ALA A 28 36.59 -27.79 -45.79
N PHE A 29 37.57 -27.53 -44.91
CA PHE A 29 37.91 -26.18 -44.42
C PHE A 29 39.08 -25.52 -45.18
N GLU A 30 39.75 -26.21 -46.11
CA GLU A 30 40.86 -25.64 -46.89
C GLU A 30 40.42 -24.72 -48.05
N GLY A 31 39.30 -25.01 -48.72
CA GLY A 31 38.78 -24.19 -49.81
C GLY A 31 38.06 -22.91 -49.34
N SER A 32 38.32 -21.74 -49.94
CA SER A 32 37.74 -20.46 -49.47
C SER A 32 36.21 -20.35 -49.59
N LYS A 33 35.59 -21.03 -50.56
CA LYS A 33 34.12 -21.05 -50.73
C LYS A 33 33.47 -22.10 -49.82
N THR A 34 34.09 -23.27 -49.74
CA THR A 34 33.68 -24.38 -48.89
C THR A 34 33.83 -24.07 -47.41
N ARG A 35 34.89 -23.33 -47.00
CA ARG A 35 35.10 -22.90 -45.62
C ARG A 35 33.93 -22.10 -45.07
N LYS A 36 33.40 -21.13 -45.82
CA LYS A 36 32.26 -20.30 -45.37
C LYS A 36 30.98 -21.12 -45.21
N ASN A 37 30.70 -22.00 -46.19
CA ASN A 37 29.53 -22.88 -46.14
C ASN A 37 29.66 -23.91 -45.00
N ALA A 38 30.86 -24.47 -44.79
CA ALA A 38 31.15 -25.40 -43.71
C ALA A 38 31.04 -24.74 -42.33
N THR A 39 31.54 -23.51 -42.16
CA THR A 39 31.37 -22.78 -40.89
C THR A 39 29.91 -22.42 -40.63
N GLN A 40 29.15 -22.04 -41.66
CA GLN A 40 27.72 -21.75 -41.53
C GLN A 40 26.93 -23.01 -41.17
N TRP A 41 27.26 -24.14 -41.79
CA TRP A 41 26.67 -25.44 -41.48
C TRP A 41 27.00 -25.89 -40.05
N VAL A 42 28.25 -25.76 -39.60
CA VAL A 42 28.61 -26.08 -38.20
C VAL A 42 27.85 -25.19 -37.22
N GLN A 43 27.70 -23.89 -37.52
CA GLN A 43 26.99 -22.96 -36.63
C GLN A 43 25.47 -23.16 -36.61
N GLU A 44 24.86 -23.62 -37.71
CA GLU A 44 23.41 -23.81 -37.84
C GLU A 44 22.93 -25.19 -37.35
N TYR A 45 23.76 -26.24 -37.52
CA TYR A 45 23.37 -27.63 -37.26
C TYR A 45 24.05 -28.24 -36.01
N LEU A 46 25.22 -27.75 -35.59
CA LEU A 46 25.94 -28.23 -34.41
C LEU A 46 25.84 -27.24 -33.24
N GLN A 47 24.63 -26.95 -32.78
CA GLN A 47 24.38 -26.18 -31.55
C GLN A 47 23.87 -27.14 -30.45
N PRO A 48 24.12 -26.87 -29.16
CA PRO A 48 23.57 -27.67 -28.05
C PRO A 48 22.06 -27.98 -28.14
N PRO A 49 21.16 -27.05 -28.56
CA PRO A 49 19.74 -27.35 -28.74
C PRO A 49 19.39 -28.21 -29.97
N THR A 50 20.30 -28.40 -30.93
CA THR A 50 20.07 -29.21 -32.14
C THR A 50 20.75 -30.58 -32.10
N LEU A 51 21.59 -30.82 -31.08
CA LEU A 51 22.32 -32.07 -30.86
C LEU A 51 21.62 -32.92 -29.80
N LEU A 52 20.86 -33.94 -30.23
CA LEU A 52 20.29 -34.96 -29.34
C LEU A 52 21.40 -35.63 -28.54
N THR A 53 21.39 -35.62 -27.20
CA THR A 53 22.36 -36.36 -26.36
C THR A 53 22.30 -37.88 -26.58
N LYS A 54 23.31 -38.64 -26.12
CA LYS A 54 23.33 -40.11 -26.28
C LYS A 54 22.13 -40.79 -25.60
N GLU A 55 21.70 -40.25 -24.47
CA GLU A 55 20.56 -40.74 -23.71
C GLU A 55 19.25 -40.45 -24.45
N GLU A 56 19.12 -39.26 -25.04
CA GLU A 56 17.96 -38.89 -25.86
C GLU A 56 17.89 -39.71 -27.14
N LEU A 57 19.02 -39.96 -27.83
CA LEU A 57 19.04 -40.81 -29.02
C LEU A 57 18.60 -42.24 -28.72
N ALA A 58 19.13 -42.83 -27.63
CA ALA A 58 18.70 -44.16 -27.19
C ALA A 58 17.22 -44.19 -26.76
N PHE A 59 16.69 -43.08 -26.25
CA PHE A 59 15.28 -42.93 -25.93
C PHE A 59 14.41 -42.85 -27.20
N TYR A 60 14.81 -42.05 -28.19
CA TYR A 60 14.13 -41.92 -29.48
C TYR A 60 14.11 -43.23 -30.27
N GLU A 61 15.23 -43.96 -30.32
CA GLU A 61 15.30 -45.27 -30.99
C GLU A 61 14.38 -46.32 -30.32
N ARG A 62 14.15 -46.21 -29.01
CA ARG A 62 13.27 -47.12 -28.27
C ARG A 62 11.79 -46.76 -28.34
N HIS A 63 11.44 -45.49 -28.54
CA HIS A 63 10.06 -44.98 -28.42
C HIS A 63 9.50 -44.34 -29.70
N GLY A 64 10.18 -44.53 -30.84
CA GLY A 64 9.88 -44.02 -32.18
C GLY A 64 8.55 -43.29 -32.38
N ILE A 65 8.61 -41.96 -32.43
CA ILE A 65 7.52 -41.14 -32.98
C ILE A 65 7.71 -41.13 -34.50
N ASP A 66 6.92 -41.95 -35.18
CA ASP A 66 6.96 -42.13 -36.63
C ASP A 66 6.48 -40.84 -37.32
N THR A 67 7.40 -40.15 -38.00
CA THR A 67 7.12 -38.90 -38.75
C THR A 67 7.05 -39.12 -40.25
N LYS A 68 7.02 -40.37 -40.74
CA LYS A 68 6.93 -40.67 -42.17
C LYS A 68 5.54 -41.17 -42.55
N ALA A 69 4.69 -40.22 -42.89
CA ALA A 69 3.49 -40.47 -43.65
C ALA A 69 3.83 -41.08 -45.05
N HIS A 70 3.33 -42.29 -45.28
CA HIS A 70 2.70 -42.77 -46.52
C HIS A 70 3.38 -42.40 -47.85
N SER A 71 4.14 -43.35 -48.40
CA SER A 71 4.38 -43.46 -49.84
C SER A 71 4.26 -44.92 -50.26
N GLY A 72 3.40 -45.16 -51.25
CA GLY A 72 2.93 -46.48 -51.66
C GLY A 72 3.94 -47.35 -52.43
N GLU A 73 3.65 -48.65 -52.32
CA GLU A 73 3.84 -49.78 -53.25
C GLU A 73 4.96 -49.77 -54.29
N ASN A 74 5.70 -50.89 -54.36
CA ASN A 74 5.84 -51.66 -55.60
C ASN A 74 6.19 -53.14 -55.31
N GLY A 75 5.53 -54.01 -56.07
CA GLY A 75 5.29 -55.43 -55.78
C GLY A 75 6.45 -56.39 -56.01
N ARG A 76 6.45 -57.43 -55.17
CA ARG A 76 7.16 -58.70 -55.33
C ARG A 76 6.16 -59.73 -55.89
N PRO A 77 6.53 -60.65 -56.79
CA PRO A 77 5.60 -61.65 -57.32
C PRO A 77 5.11 -62.56 -56.19
N LEU A 78 3.79 -62.59 -55.97
CA LEU A 78 3.16 -63.32 -54.86
C LEU A 78 3.28 -64.83 -55.06
N SER A 79 3.63 -65.53 -53.99
CA SER A 79 3.57 -66.99 -53.88
C SER A 79 2.11 -67.48 -53.83
N GLU A 80 1.79 -68.69 -54.29
CA GLU A 80 0.42 -69.26 -54.26
C GLU A 80 -0.18 -69.24 -52.83
N LEU A 81 0.65 -69.43 -51.80
CA LEU A 81 0.24 -69.33 -50.40
C LEU A 81 -0.07 -67.89 -49.96
N GLU A 82 0.61 -66.90 -50.57
CA GLU A 82 0.30 -65.48 -50.36
C GLU A 82 -0.98 -65.09 -51.10
N LEU A 83 -1.32 -65.74 -52.22
CA LEU A 83 -2.61 -65.58 -52.89
C LEU A 83 -3.77 -66.16 -52.06
N GLU A 84 -3.60 -67.34 -51.48
CA GLU A 84 -4.64 -67.95 -50.63
C GLU A 84 -4.84 -67.14 -49.33
N THR A 85 -3.76 -66.71 -48.69
CA THR A 85 -3.87 -65.81 -47.52
C THR A 85 -4.39 -64.41 -47.89
N ALA A 86 -4.08 -63.89 -49.08
CA ALA A 86 -4.68 -62.66 -49.57
C ALA A 86 -6.16 -62.83 -49.90
N MET A 87 -6.60 -63.99 -50.40
CA MET A 87 -8.01 -64.30 -50.60
C MET A 87 -8.76 -64.38 -49.26
N ASP A 88 -8.21 -65.09 -48.27
CA ASP A 88 -8.79 -65.16 -46.92
C ASP A 88 -8.84 -63.77 -46.25
N SER A 89 -7.77 -62.98 -46.41
CA SER A 89 -7.71 -61.61 -45.90
C SER A 89 -8.69 -60.69 -46.62
N LEU A 90 -8.87 -60.87 -47.94
CA LEU A 90 -9.83 -60.12 -48.73
C LEU A 90 -11.26 -60.52 -48.37
N GLU A 91 -11.53 -61.81 -48.10
CA GLU A 91 -12.84 -62.29 -47.64
C GLU A 91 -13.16 -61.79 -46.22
N GLN A 92 -12.18 -61.77 -45.32
CA GLN A 92 -12.35 -61.13 -44.01
C GLN A 92 -12.56 -59.62 -44.14
N SER A 93 -11.87 -58.97 -45.08
CA SER A 93 -12.01 -57.54 -45.35
C SER A 93 -13.38 -57.21 -45.97
N THR A 94 -13.88 -58.02 -46.91
CA THR A 94 -15.22 -57.86 -47.47
C THR A 94 -16.31 -58.14 -46.44
N ALA A 95 -16.15 -59.15 -45.59
CA ALA A 95 -17.07 -59.39 -44.47
C ALA A 95 -17.05 -58.25 -43.43
N ALA A 96 -15.89 -57.62 -43.19
CA ALA A 96 -15.78 -56.44 -42.35
C ALA A 96 -16.42 -55.21 -43.00
N LEU A 97 -16.23 -55.02 -44.30
CA LEU A 97 -16.87 -53.97 -45.09
C LEU A 97 -18.39 -54.12 -45.12
N GLU A 98 -18.91 -55.32 -45.26
CA GLU A 98 -20.35 -55.58 -45.26
C GLU A 98 -20.96 -55.25 -43.89
N LYS A 99 -20.29 -55.62 -42.78
CA LYS A 99 -20.69 -55.18 -41.44
C LYS A 99 -20.64 -53.66 -41.27
N GLN A 100 -19.64 -52.99 -41.84
CA GLN A 100 -19.57 -51.53 -41.83
C GLN A 100 -20.68 -50.91 -42.67
N CYS A 101 -21.00 -51.47 -43.84
CA CYS A 101 -22.12 -51.03 -44.67
C CYS A 101 -23.46 -51.19 -43.94
N GLU A 102 -23.71 -52.33 -43.29
CA GLU A 102 -24.92 -52.51 -42.46
C GLU A 102 -24.98 -51.52 -41.30
N MET A 103 -23.84 -51.22 -40.67
CA MET A 103 -23.77 -50.23 -39.59
C MET A 103 -24.06 -48.82 -40.13
N LEU A 104 -23.51 -48.47 -41.28
CA LEU A 104 -23.75 -47.20 -41.95
C LEU A 104 -25.20 -47.08 -42.42
N GLU A 105 -25.83 -48.15 -42.90
CA GLU A 105 -27.27 -48.16 -43.23
C GLU A 105 -28.13 -47.97 -41.98
N LYS A 106 -27.80 -48.64 -40.87
CA LYS A 106 -28.47 -48.42 -39.58
C LYS A 106 -28.29 -46.99 -39.09
N GLN A 107 -27.10 -46.41 -39.22
CA GLN A 107 -26.83 -45.01 -38.90
C GLN A 107 -27.57 -44.05 -39.85
N GLN A 108 -27.64 -44.35 -41.15
CA GLN A 108 -28.36 -43.55 -42.13
C GLN A 108 -29.87 -43.56 -41.86
N LEU A 109 -30.44 -44.71 -41.49
CA LEU A 109 -31.84 -44.82 -41.07
C LEU A 109 -32.10 -44.06 -39.77
N ALA A 110 -31.19 -44.14 -38.79
CA ALA A 110 -31.28 -43.37 -37.55
C ALA A 110 -31.18 -41.86 -37.80
N LEU A 111 -30.28 -41.43 -38.69
CA LEU A 111 -30.14 -40.03 -39.10
C LEU A 111 -31.37 -39.55 -39.88
N LYS A 112 -31.92 -40.35 -40.80
CA LYS A 112 -33.17 -40.01 -41.50
C LYS A 112 -34.34 -39.90 -40.52
N LYS A 113 -34.38 -40.74 -39.48
CA LYS A 113 -35.39 -40.68 -38.40
C LYS A 113 -35.19 -39.45 -37.49
N LEU A 114 -33.96 -39.09 -37.17
CA LEU A 114 -33.64 -37.86 -36.44
C LEU A 114 -33.92 -36.62 -37.27
N GLN A 115 -33.64 -36.66 -38.58
CA GLN A 115 -33.90 -35.57 -39.50
C GLN A 115 -35.40 -35.34 -39.65
N SER A 116 -36.21 -36.39 -39.81
CA SER A 116 -37.68 -36.25 -39.85
C SER A 116 -38.27 -35.77 -38.51
N GLN A 117 -37.68 -36.13 -37.36
CA GLN A 117 -38.04 -35.57 -36.06
C GLN A 117 -37.58 -34.12 -35.88
N THR A 118 -36.43 -33.74 -36.44
CA THR A 118 -35.87 -32.39 -36.37
C THR A 118 -36.62 -31.42 -37.27
N SER A 119 -37.07 -31.85 -38.46
CA SER A 119 -37.92 -31.06 -39.36
C SER A 119 -39.28 -30.69 -38.74
N GLY A 120 -39.75 -31.45 -37.74
CA GLY A 120 -40.95 -31.13 -36.95
C GLY A 120 -40.68 -30.28 -35.69
N SER A 121 -39.42 -30.00 -35.35
CA SER A 121 -39.01 -29.39 -34.08
C SER A 121 -38.83 -27.86 -34.20
N ASN A 122 -39.90 -27.14 -34.55
CA ASN A 122 -39.95 -25.67 -34.41
C ASN A 122 -39.92 -25.22 -32.93
N THR A 123 -40.11 -26.12 -31.98
CA THR A 123 -40.14 -25.82 -30.54
C THR A 123 -38.75 -25.58 -29.95
N ALA A 124 -37.70 -26.20 -30.49
CA ALA A 124 -36.32 -26.02 -30.02
C ALA A 124 -35.75 -24.64 -30.40
N THR A 125 -36.07 -24.16 -31.61
CA THR A 125 -35.65 -22.83 -32.09
C THR A 125 -36.44 -21.71 -31.41
N LEU A 126 -37.73 -21.90 -31.15
CA LEU A 126 -38.54 -20.97 -30.34
C LEU A 126 -38.03 -20.87 -28.89
N GLY A 127 -37.66 -22.00 -28.28
CA GLY A 127 -37.06 -22.04 -26.94
C GLY A 127 -35.73 -21.29 -26.85
N ALA A 128 -34.84 -21.49 -27.84
CA ALA A 128 -33.56 -20.78 -27.92
C ALA A 128 -33.75 -19.25 -28.09
N ASN A 129 -34.66 -18.82 -28.97
CA ASN A 129 -34.96 -17.40 -29.17
C ASN A 129 -35.60 -16.74 -27.93
N LEU A 130 -36.51 -17.45 -27.23
CA LEU A 130 -37.08 -16.96 -25.97
C LEU A 130 -36.01 -16.84 -24.88
N GLN A 131 -35.03 -17.74 -24.86
CA GLN A 131 -33.95 -17.67 -23.89
C GLN A 131 -32.96 -16.52 -24.23
N GLN A 132 -32.66 -16.33 -25.51
CA GLN A 132 -31.81 -15.23 -25.97
C GLN A 132 -32.44 -13.85 -25.75
N THR A 133 -33.76 -13.71 -25.94
CA THR A 133 -34.49 -12.47 -25.63
C THR A 133 -34.57 -12.21 -24.13
N LYS A 134 -34.72 -13.25 -23.30
CA LYS A 134 -34.61 -13.11 -21.83
C LYS A 134 -33.22 -12.67 -21.40
N PHE A 135 -32.17 -13.28 -21.94
CA PHE A 135 -30.79 -12.86 -21.66
C PHE A 135 -30.51 -11.43 -22.14
N ALA A 136 -31.03 -11.04 -23.31
CA ALA A 136 -30.89 -9.66 -23.80
C ALA A 136 -31.62 -8.66 -22.89
N HIS A 137 -32.81 -9.01 -22.39
CA HIS A 137 -33.55 -8.20 -21.43
C HIS A 137 -32.84 -8.09 -20.08
N GLU A 138 -32.29 -9.20 -19.58
CA GLU A 138 -31.53 -9.24 -18.34
C GLU A 138 -30.24 -8.44 -18.47
N LYS A 139 -29.52 -8.56 -19.59
CA LYS A 139 -28.35 -7.73 -19.90
C LYS A 139 -28.70 -6.25 -19.93
N ALA A 140 -29.73 -5.85 -20.68
CA ALA A 140 -30.16 -4.46 -20.75
C ALA A 140 -30.62 -3.91 -19.40
N LYS A 141 -31.22 -4.76 -18.54
CA LYS A 141 -31.56 -4.39 -17.17
C LYS A 141 -30.31 -4.20 -16.31
N LEU A 142 -29.33 -5.09 -16.40
CA LEU A 142 -28.07 -4.96 -15.67
C LEU A 142 -27.30 -3.72 -16.13
N ASP A 143 -27.26 -3.43 -17.43
CA ASP A 143 -26.64 -2.22 -17.97
C ASP A 143 -27.32 -0.96 -17.41
N PHE A 144 -28.66 -0.94 -17.35
CA PHE A 144 -29.41 0.14 -16.71
C PHE A 144 -29.11 0.28 -15.20
N ASP A 145 -29.06 -0.83 -14.47
CA ASP A 145 -28.76 -0.83 -13.03
C ASP A 145 -27.30 -0.37 -12.78
N ILE A 146 -26.35 -0.68 -13.68
CA ILE A 146 -24.95 -0.20 -13.64
C ILE A 146 -24.88 1.31 -13.90
N ASP A 147 -25.60 1.81 -14.91
CA ASP A 147 -25.67 3.24 -15.22
C ASP A 147 -26.33 4.03 -14.08
N ASP A 148 -27.40 3.52 -13.48
CA ASP A 148 -28.06 4.16 -12.34
C ASP A 148 -27.13 4.19 -11.11
N LEU A 149 -26.50 3.07 -10.77
CA LEU A 149 -25.58 2.97 -9.64
C LEU A 149 -24.32 3.84 -9.84
N SER A 150 -23.77 3.88 -11.05
CA SER A 150 -22.63 4.75 -11.36
C SER A 150 -23.00 6.23 -11.32
N SER A 151 -24.19 6.61 -11.81
CA SER A 151 -24.67 7.99 -11.71
C SER A 151 -24.95 8.42 -10.26
N ALA A 152 -25.50 7.52 -9.44
CA ALA A 152 -25.75 7.77 -8.03
C ALA A 152 -24.44 7.91 -7.23
N THR A 153 -23.48 7.01 -7.48
CA THR A 153 -22.17 7.05 -6.81
C THR A 153 -21.35 8.26 -7.21
N THR A 154 -21.31 8.64 -8.51
CA THR A 154 -20.63 9.87 -8.96
C THR A 154 -21.28 11.13 -8.36
N THR A 155 -22.61 11.17 -8.23
CA THR A 155 -23.31 12.30 -7.61
C THR A 155 -22.99 12.42 -6.12
N LEU A 156 -22.99 11.30 -5.38
CA LEU A 156 -22.63 11.25 -3.97
C LEU A 156 -21.15 11.64 -3.77
N LEU A 157 -20.26 11.16 -4.63
CA LEU A 157 -18.84 11.49 -4.59
C LEU A 157 -18.60 12.98 -4.83
N ARG A 158 -19.25 13.58 -5.83
CA ARG A 158 -19.17 15.01 -6.12
C ARG A 158 -19.71 15.86 -4.97
N ALA A 159 -20.81 15.44 -4.35
CA ALA A 159 -21.36 16.12 -3.18
C ALA A 159 -20.40 16.08 -1.98
N SER A 160 -19.82 14.90 -1.70
CA SER A 160 -18.84 14.70 -0.64
C SER A 160 -17.56 15.52 -0.89
N MET A 161 -17.06 15.53 -2.13
CA MET A 161 -15.88 16.32 -2.52
C MET A 161 -16.12 17.83 -2.34
N LYS A 162 -17.28 18.33 -2.77
CA LYS A 162 -17.66 19.75 -2.56
C LYS A 162 -17.79 20.10 -1.08
N GLN A 163 -18.32 19.19 -0.27
CA GLN A 163 -18.40 19.39 1.18
C GLN A 163 -17.00 19.51 1.80
N ILE A 164 -16.06 18.64 1.42
CA ILE A 164 -14.69 18.68 1.94
C ILE A 164 -13.96 19.93 1.48
N GLU A 165 -14.08 20.30 0.20
CA GLU A 165 -13.46 21.51 -0.33
C GLU A 165 -13.98 22.77 0.39
N SER A 166 -15.28 22.83 0.69
CA SER A 166 -15.85 23.89 1.52
C SER A 166 -15.31 23.86 2.95
N THR A 167 -15.10 22.69 3.56
CA THR A 167 -14.52 22.59 4.90
C THR A 167 -13.05 22.99 4.90
N ILE A 168 -12.26 22.57 3.91
CA ILE A 168 -10.84 22.91 3.74
C ILE A 168 -10.68 24.42 3.52
N GLY A 169 -11.52 25.03 2.68
CA GLY A 169 -11.53 26.48 2.50
C GLY A 169 -11.90 27.25 3.78
N GLY A 170 -12.66 26.64 4.69
CA GLY A 170 -13.01 27.21 5.99
C GLY A 170 -11.94 27.07 7.07
N ILE A 171 -11.02 26.10 6.95
CA ILE A 171 -9.92 25.84 7.90
C ILE A 171 -9.11 27.10 8.25
N PRO A 172 -8.56 27.88 7.28
CA PRO A 172 -7.69 29.01 7.61
C PRO A 172 -8.41 30.04 8.49
N SER A 173 -9.66 30.40 8.15
CA SER A 173 -10.44 31.35 8.96
C SER A 173 -10.74 30.85 10.39
N ASN A 174 -10.89 29.53 10.56
CA ASN A 174 -11.11 28.92 11.86
C ASN A 174 -9.82 28.84 12.68
N ILE A 175 -8.69 28.53 12.04
CA ILE A 175 -7.35 28.56 12.65
C ILE A 175 -7.02 29.98 13.10
N ASP A 176 -7.22 30.98 12.26
CA ASP A 176 -6.92 32.38 12.59
C ASP A 176 -7.68 32.84 13.83
N ARG A 177 -8.98 32.55 13.90
CA ARG A 177 -9.81 32.84 15.09
C ARG A 177 -9.37 32.09 16.34
N LEU A 178 -8.79 30.91 16.17
CA LEU A 178 -8.36 30.06 17.28
C LEU A 178 -6.98 30.49 17.79
N LEU A 179 -6.07 30.82 16.89
CA LEU A 179 -4.78 31.44 17.20
C LEU A 179 -4.96 32.81 17.85
N GLU A 180 -5.92 33.62 17.40
CA GLU A 180 -6.22 34.91 18.07
C GLU A 180 -6.65 34.71 19.53
N LYS A 181 -7.39 33.63 19.83
CA LYS A 181 -7.72 33.28 21.22
C LYS A 181 -6.49 32.84 22.00
N ASP A 182 -5.54 32.16 21.36
CA ASP A 182 -4.28 31.76 22.00
C ASP A 182 -3.38 32.94 22.28
N ASP A 183 -3.29 33.88 21.36
CA ASP A 183 -2.53 35.12 21.55
C ASP A 183 -3.07 35.91 22.75
N ARG A 184 -4.38 35.92 22.97
CA ARG A 184 -4.99 36.51 24.18
C ARG A 184 -4.62 35.75 25.46
N LEU A 185 -4.53 34.42 25.40
CA LEU A 185 -4.06 33.61 26.54
C LEU A 185 -2.56 33.85 26.81
N LEU A 186 -1.75 33.92 25.77
CA LEU A 186 -0.32 34.19 25.82
C LEU A 186 -0.03 35.59 26.35
N ASP A 187 -0.77 36.62 25.94
CA ASP A 187 -0.70 37.98 26.52
C ASP A 187 -1.06 37.95 28.02
N GLY A 188 -2.07 37.16 28.40
CA GLY A 188 -2.40 36.90 29.79
C GLY A 188 -1.24 36.25 30.57
N LEU A 189 -0.56 35.26 29.99
CA LEU A 189 0.60 34.60 30.58
C LEU A 189 1.82 35.54 30.65
N GLN A 190 2.04 36.38 29.65
CA GLN A 190 3.12 37.37 29.64
C GLN A 190 2.98 38.37 30.79
N LYS A 191 1.74 38.78 31.11
CA LYS A 191 1.44 39.62 32.29
C LYS A 191 1.67 38.93 33.62
N LEU A 192 1.64 37.59 33.65
CA LEU A 192 1.91 36.78 34.85
C LEU A 192 3.41 36.50 35.04
N LEU A 193 4.19 36.45 33.97
CA LEU A 193 5.63 36.18 34.00
C LEU A 193 6.43 37.08 34.97
N PRO A 194 6.24 38.42 35.02
CA PRO A 194 6.95 39.25 35.99
C PRO A 194 6.55 38.98 37.45
N LYS A 195 5.40 38.33 37.71
CA LYS A 195 4.99 37.90 39.06
C LYS A 195 5.66 36.60 39.48
N LEU A 196 6.17 35.82 38.52
CA LEU A 196 6.94 34.59 38.78
C LEU A 196 8.42 34.89 39.00
N SER A 197 8.99 35.89 38.32
CA SER A 197 10.40 36.27 38.50
C SER A 197 10.65 36.73 39.94
N ASP A 198 11.60 36.09 40.62
CA ASP A 198 12.14 36.57 41.89
C ASP A 198 12.91 37.86 41.59
N SER A 199 12.40 39.00 42.04
CA SER A 199 13.28 40.14 42.30
C SER A 199 14.26 39.66 43.38
N ALA A 200 15.56 39.73 43.09
CA ALA A 200 16.68 39.30 43.93
C ALA A 200 16.79 40.03 45.30
N SER A 201 15.72 40.70 45.73
CA SER A 201 15.60 41.55 46.92
C SER A 201 15.52 40.77 48.24
N GLY A 202 15.14 39.49 48.21
CA GLY A 202 14.86 38.73 49.43
C GLY A 202 16.07 38.38 50.30
N ILE A 203 17.30 38.52 49.79
CA ILE A 203 18.52 38.29 50.58
C ILE A 203 18.94 39.58 51.31
N ASP A 204 18.74 40.73 50.67
CA ASP A 204 19.11 42.06 51.19
C ASP A 204 18.21 42.46 52.37
N GLU A 205 16.90 42.24 52.24
CA GLU A 205 15.88 42.63 53.24
C GLU A 205 16.06 41.94 54.61
N ALA A 206 16.58 40.71 54.65
CA ALA A 206 16.79 39.98 55.90
C ALA A 206 18.02 40.51 56.66
N GLU A 207 19.08 40.87 55.94
CA GLU A 207 20.27 41.50 56.49
C GLU A 207 19.96 42.94 56.95
N GLU A 208 19.16 43.68 56.19
CA GLU A 208 18.65 45.00 56.58
C GLU A 208 17.84 44.96 57.88
N VAL A 209 16.94 43.99 58.04
CA VAL A 209 16.16 43.83 59.29
C VAL A 209 17.07 43.51 60.48
N GLU A 210 18.12 42.71 60.27
CA GLU A 210 19.10 42.40 61.32
C GLU A 210 19.93 43.63 61.71
N GLN A 211 20.36 44.42 60.72
CA GLN A 211 21.03 45.70 60.95
C GLN A 211 20.13 46.69 61.69
N LEU A 212 18.87 46.83 61.27
CA LEU A 212 17.90 47.71 61.91
C LEU A 212 17.61 47.29 63.36
N CYS A 213 17.46 45.99 63.65
CA CYS A 213 17.29 45.51 65.02
C CYS A 213 18.53 45.78 65.90
N SER A 214 19.73 45.64 65.34
CA SER A 214 20.99 45.95 66.03
C SER A 214 21.15 47.46 66.31
N THR A 215 20.76 48.32 65.36
CA THR A 215 20.76 49.77 65.60
C THR A 215 19.71 50.18 66.63
N LEU A 216 18.54 49.53 66.64
CA LEU A 216 17.48 49.79 67.62
C LEU A 216 17.92 49.40 69.05
N SER A 217 18.60 48.26 69.23
CA SER A 217 19.12 47.87 70.54
C SER A 217 20.17 48.87 71.03
N LEU A 218 21.09 49.30 70.16
CA LEU A 218 22.10 50.29 70.52
C LEU A 218 21.48 51.64 70.91
N LEU A 219 20.52 52.14 70.14
CA LEU A 219 19.85 53.41 70.44
C LEU A 219 19.03 53.36 71.74
N SER A 220 18.35 52.24 72.01
CA SER A 220 17.56 52.07 73.24
C SER A 220 18.44 51.89 74.48
N ILE A 221 19.58 51.20 74.37
CA ILE A 221 20.62 51.16 75.41
C ILE A 221 21.11 52.58 75.73
N GLN A 222 21.48 53.34 74.69
CA GLN A 222 21.94 54.71 74.86
C GLN A 222 20.86 55.61 75.49
N GLU A 223 19.59 55.44 75.12
CA GLU A 223 18.48 56.19 75.73
C GLU A 223 18.36 55.87 77.22
N ILE A 224 18.39 54.59 77.61
CA ILE A 224 18.27 54.17 79.01
C ILE A 224 19.47 54.65 79.83
N HIS A 225 20.70 54.52 79.31
CA HIS A 225 21.90 55.07 79.94
C HIS A 225 21.82 56.60 80.11
N ASN A 226 21.39 57.33 79.08
CA ASN A 226 21.21 58.78 79.16
C ASN A 226 20.12 59.17 80.19
N ARG A 227 19.05 58.38 80.31
CA ARG A 227 18.02 58.58 81.34
C ARG A 227 18.56 58.30 82.74
N LEU A 228 19.33 57.24 82.94
CA LEU A 228 19.96 56.90 84.21
C LEU A 228 20.97 57.98 84.64
N ASP A 229 21.82 58.42 83.71
CA ASP A 229 22.79 59.51 83.91
C ASP A 229 22.11 60.83 84.26
N ARG A 230 20.97 61.12 83.61
CA ARG A 230 20.17 62.31 83.94
C ARG A 230 19.61 62.23 85.35
N VAL A 231 18.99 61.11 85.73
CA VAL A 231 18.46 60.90 87.09
C VAL A 231 19.59 60.97 88.13
N TYR A 232 20.76 60.41 87.82
CA TYR A 232 21.94 60.49 88.68
C TYR A 232 22.42 61.93 88.87
N LYS A 233 22.53 62.71 87.79
CA LYS A 233 22.92 64.13 87.84
C LYS A 233 21.88 64.97 88.58
N ASP A 234 20.59 64.77 88.30
CA ASP A 234 19.49 65.46 88.97
C ASP A 234 19.50 65.15 90.47
N ALA A 235 19.74 63.90 90.87
CA ALA A 235 19.88 63.50 92.27
C ALA A 235 21.10 64.13 92.97
N ILE A 236 22.23 64.29 92.27
CA ILE A 236 23.41 65.02 92.79
C ILE A 236 23.08 66.50 92.98
N VAL A 237 22.40 67.13 92.01
CA VAL A 237 21.99 68.54 92.09
C VAL A 237 21.00 68.75 93.25
N ASP A 238 20.04 67.85 93.42
CA ASP A 238 19.10 67.90 94.55
C ASP A 238 19.78 67.66 95.90
N PHE A 239 20.76 66.75 95.95
CA PHE A 239 21.55 66.48 97.16
C PHE A 239 22.45 67.65 97.54
N SER A 240 23.08 68.30 96.55
CA SER A 240 23.91 69.49 96.77
C SER A 240 23.06 70.71 97.17
N ARG A 241 21.85 70.86 96.63
CA ARG A 241 20.89 71.91 97.03
C ARG A 241 20.38 71.73 98.47
N LYS A 242 20.33 70.49 98.98
CA LYS A 242 19.84 70.15 100.33
C LYS A 242 20.93 70.08 101.41
N ARG A 243 22.22 70.21 101.08
CA ARG A 243 23.34 69.94 102.01
C ARG A 243 24.08 71.20 102.49
N ALA A 244 24.24 71.33 103.81
CA ALA A 244 25.16 72.24 104.53
C ALA A 244 26.57 71.58 104.71
N PRO A 245 27.63 72.29 105.18
CA PRO A 245 29.02 72.04 104.77
C PRO A 245 29.59 70.66 105.15
N GLN A 246 30.59 70.27 104.34
CA GLN A 246 31.31 68.99 104.29
C GLN A 246 31.66 68.36 105.66
N LYS A 247 31.09 67.18 105.94
CA LYS A 247 31.70 66.19 106.85
C LYS A 247 32.43 65.16 106.01
N GLU A 248 33.68 64.89 106.37
CA GLU A 248 34.51 63.82 105.81
C GLU A 248 33.77 62.49 105.93
N PHE A 249 33.80 61.71 104.85
CA PHE A 249 33.14 60.40 104.81
C PHE A 249 33.91 59.43 105.70
N SER A 250 33.20 58.64 106.51
CA SER A 250 33.80 57.52 107.25
C SER A 250 34.24 56.42 106.26
N ASP A 251 35.30 55.68 106.57
CA ASP A 251 35.79 54.55 105.76
C ASP A 251 34.68 53.53 105.38
N GLN A 252 33.67 53.37 106.23
CA GLN A 252 32.50 52.53 105.94
C GLN A 252 31.61 53.11 104.82
N GLN A 253 31.45 54.44 104.77
CA GLN A 253 30.68 55.12 103.72
C GLN A 253 31.44 55.16 102.39
N ALA A 254 32.77 55.22 102.43
CA ALA A 254 33.60 55.11 101.23
C ALA A 254 33.45 53.72 100.58
N LYS A 255 33.49 52.64 101.37
CA LYS A 255 33.25 51.26 100.89
C LYS A 255 31.84 51.07 100.33
N GLN A 256 30.81 51.58 101.02
CA GLN A 256 29.42 51.52 100.52
C GLN A 256 29.24 52.25 99.18
N ARG A 257 29.90 53.40 98.99
CA ARG A 257 29.86 54.10 97.70
C ARG A 257 30.54 53.33 96.58
N GLU A 258 31.61 52.60 96.90
CA GLU A 258 32.30 51.76 95.92
C GLU A 258 31.46 50.53 95.55
N THR A 259 30.80 49.89 96.52
CA THR A 259 29.85 48.80 96.26
C THR A 259 28.67 49.28 95.40
N LEU A 260 28.09 50.43 95.72
CA LEU A 260 26.98 51.00 94.92
C LEU A 260 27.42 51.39 93.50
N ARG A 261 28.68 51.80 93.30
CA ARG A 261 29.23 52.02 91.95
C ARG A 261 29.39 50.73 91.18
N ALA A 262 29.84 49.66 91.85
CA ALA A 262 29.94 48.35 91.23
C ALA A 262 28.55 47.81 90.85
N GLU A 263 27.55 47.93 91.72
CA GLU A 263 26.16 47.56 91.45
C GLU A 263 25.55 48.39 90.30
N LEU A 264 25.85 49.69 90.22
CA LEU A 264 25.42 50.51 89.08
C LEU A 264 26.08 50.11 87.75
N HIS A 265 27.35 49.68 87.80
CA HIS A 265 28.04 49.18 86.61
C HIS A 265 27.50 47.82 86.17
N GLU A 266 27.21 46.94 87.11
CA GLU A 266 26.53 45.66 86.88
C GLU A 266 25.14 45.87 86.29
N LEU A 267 24.35 46.80 86.85
CA LEU A 267 23.05 47.19 86.29
C LEU A 267 23.16 47.73 84.86
N GLY A 268 24.21 48.50 84.54
CA GLY A 268 24.49 48.95 83.17
C GLY A 268 24.71 47.78 82.20
N GLY A 269 25.48 46.77 82.61
CA GLY A 269 25.66 45.54 81.81
C GLY A 269 24.40 44.69 81.69
N GLU A 270 23.55 44.66 82.73
CA GLU A 270 22.26 43.98 82.68
C GLU A 270 21.25 44.69 81.78
N ILE A 271 21.27 46.03 81.71
CA ILE A 271 20.44 46.82 80.79
C ILE A 271 20.72 46.42 79.34
N ASP A 272 22.00 46.29 78.95
CA ASP A 272 22.39 45.84 77.60
C ASP A 272 21.82 44.46 77.28
N GLY A 273 21.92 43.52 78.22
CA GLY A 273 21.36 42.17 78.08
C GLY A 273 19.83 42.15 77.97
N LEU A 274 19.14 42.90 78.83
CA LEU A 274 17.67 42.96 78.86
C LEU A 274 17.09 43.64 77.62
N VAL A 275 17.69 44.75 77.18
CA VAL A 275 17.27 45.45 75.95
C VAL A 275 17.47 44.55 74.73
N GLY A 276 18.61 43.85 74.66
CA GLY A 276 18.87 42.85 73.62
C GLY A 276 17.79 41.77 73.58
N ILE A 277 17.41 41.21 74.73
CA ILE A 277 16.35 40.19 74.82
C ILE A 277 14.98 40.74 74.39
N VAL A 278 14.63 41.97 74.79
CA VAL A 278 13.36 42.61 74.43
C VAL A 278 13.29 42.87 72.93
N VAL A 279 14.35 43.42 72.32
CA VAL A 279 14.41 43.69 70.88
C VAL A 279 14.39 42.40 70.07
N GLU A 280 15.15 41.39 70.51
CA GLU A 280 15.18 40.06 69.90
C GLU A 280 13.79 39.40 69.94
N HIS A 281 13.09 39.48 71.07
CA HIS A 281 11.79 38.83 71.21
C HIS A 281 10.65 39.58 70.52
N GLN A 282 10.56 40.91 70.71
CA GLN A 282 9.43 41.71 70.22
C GLN A 282 9.52 42.02 68.74
N TYR A 283 10.71 42.31 68.22
CA TYR A 283 10.90 42.77 66.84
C TYR A 283 11.56 41.72 65.96
N ARG A 284 12.73 41.19 66.34
CA ARG A 284 13.47 40.28 65.45
C ARG A 284 12.72 38.97 65.19
N LYS A 285 12.24 38.30 66.23
CA LYS A 285 11.47 37.05 66.07
C LYS A 285 10.12 37.27 65.38
N SER A 286 9.46 38.39 65.63
CA SER A 286 8.15 38.69 65.03
C SER A 286 8.28 39.07 63.55
N LEU A 287 9.23 39.94 63.19
CA LEU A 287 9.53 40.29 61.79
C LEU A 287 9.99 39.06 61.01
N LYS A 288 10.92 38.27 61.56
CA LYS A 288 11.38 37.04 60.89
C LYS A 288 10.23 36.06 60.65
N ARG A 289 9.32 35.88 61.62
CA ARG A 289 8.14 35.02 61.45
C ARG A 289 7.17 35.58 60.41
N GLY A 290 6.88 36.88 60.45
CA GLY A 290 6.02 37.56 59.48
C GLY A 290 6.56 37.45 58.06
N TRP A 291 7.86 37.69 57.90
CA TRP A 291 8.56 37.57 56.62
C TRP A 291 8.57 36.13 56.10
N MET A 292 8.91 35.15 56.93
CA MET A 292 8.84 33.73 56.55
C MET A 292 7.43 33.32 56.12
N SER A 293 6.39 33.82 56.80
CA SER A 293 4.99 33.57 56.43
C SER A 293 4.60 34.25 55.11
N ALA A 294 5.00 35.50 54.90
CA ALA A 294 4.79 36.22 53.64
C ALA A 294 5.54 35.58 52.47
N ARG A 295 6.78 35.12 52.70
CA ARG A 295 7.57 34.37 51.72
C ARG A 295 6.95 33.02 51.40
N ALA A 296 6.45 32.30 52.40
CA ALA A 296 5.71 31.06 52.19
C ALA A 296 4.43 31.31 51.36
N HIS A 297 3.66 32.35 51.67
CA HIS A 297 2.46 32.70 50.92
C HIS A 297 2.77 33.10 49.48
N THR A 298 3.77 33.95 49.25
CA THR A 298 4.20 34.32 47.89
C THR A 298 4.72 33.12 47.11
N ASN A 299 5.48 32.21 47.73
CA ASN A 299 5.93 30.98 47.10
C ASN A 299 4.76 30.05 46.73
N VAL A 300 3.75 29.91 47.59
CA VAL A 300 2.54 29.13 47.28
C VAL A 300 1.78 29.74 46.11
N GLN A 301 1.64 31.08 46.06
CA GLN A 301 1.03 31.75 44.93
C GLN A 301 1.84 31.55 43.66
N LYS A 302 3.17 31.72 43.71
CA LYS A 302 4.07 31.44 42.58
C LYS A 302 3.93 30.01 42.07
N ALA A 303 3.87 29.03 42.96
CA ALA A 303 3.65 27.63 42.60
C ALA A 303 2.34 27.46 41.82
N LYS A 304 1.23 28.05 42.30
CA LYS A 304 -0.07 28.03 41.60
C LYS A 304 -0.01 28.72 40.24
N TRP A 305 0.64 29.89 40.14
CA TRP A 305 0.78 30.58 38.86
C TRP A 305 1.67 29.79 37.90
N SER A 306 2.73 29.12 38.40
CA SER A 306 3.59 28.26 37.59
C SER A 306 2.85 27.03 37.08
N GLU A 307 2.05 26.39 37.93
CA GLU A 307 1.19 25.27 37.55
C GLU A 307 0.16 25.70 36.50
N TYR A 308 -0.47 26.85 36.68
CA TYR A 308 -1.38 27.44 35.68
C TYR A 308 -0.66 27.71 34.36
N THR A 309 0.55 28.29 34.38
CA THR A 309 1.31 28.57 33.15
C THR A 309 1.67 27.29 32.41
N VAL A 310 2.10 26.24 33.13
CA VAL A 310 2.43 24.95 32.52
C VAL A 310 1.16 24.28 31.97
N ALA A 311 0.07 24.28 32.72
CA ALA A 311 -1.21 23.73 32.27
C ALA A 311 -1.76 24.46 31.04
N ALA A 312 -1.64 25.80 31.00
CA ALA A 312 -2.04 26.60 29.85
C ALA A 312 -1.18 26.29 28.62
N LEU A 313 0.14 26.19 28.77
CA LEU A 313 1.03 25.82 27.66
C LEU A 313 0.76 24.40 27.15
N LEU A 314 0.51 23.43 28.03
CA LEU A 314 0.11 22.07 27.66
C LEU A 314 -1.25 22.04 26.93
N TYR A 315 -2.20 22.85 27.38
CA TYR A 315 -3.47 23.05 26.70
C TYR A 315 -3.28 23.62 25.28
N LEU A 316 -2.40 24.61 25.11
CA LEU A 316 -2.08 25.17 23.79
C LEU A 316 -1.46 24.12 22.87
N ILE A 317 -0.50 23.33 23.36
CA ILE A 317 0.16 22.27 22.58
C ILE A 317 -0.85 21.19 22.18
N SER A 318 -1.59 20.61 23.15
CA SER A 318 -2.58 19.57 22.86
C SER A 318 -3.65 20.03 21.87
N ARG A 319 -4.02 21.31 21.92
CA ARG A 319 -4.98 21.88 20.97
C ARG A 319 -4.39 22.05 19.58
N LEU A 320 -3.14 22.50 19.46
CA LEU A 320 -2.42 22.55 18.17
C LEU A 320 -2.28 21.16 17.56
N ASP A 321 -1.97 20.14 18.36
CA ASP A 321 -1.90 18.74 17.91
C ASP A 321 -3.25 18.26 17.39
N ALA A 322 -4.34 18.53 18.11
CA ALA A 322 -5.70 18.16 17.69
C ALA A 322 -6.13 18.84 16.38
N ILE A 323 -5.75 20.10 16.18
CA ILE A 323 -5.98 20.82 14.92
C ILE A 323 -5.15 20.18 13.80
N GLY A 324 -3.88 19.89 14.05
CA GLY A 324 -2.99 19.24 13.09
C GLY A 324 -3.53 17.88 12.64
N GLU A 325 -3.98 17.05 13.58
CA GLU A 325 -4.59 15.76 13.30
C GLU A 325 -5.90 15.90 12.49
N HIS A 326 -6.73 16.91 12.82
CA HIS A 326 -7.96 17.16 12.07
C HIS A 326 -7.69 17.56 10.62
N ILE A 327 -6.71 18.45 10.39
CA ILE A 327 -6.30 18.88 9.05
C ILE A 327 -5.73 17.70 8.27
N GLN A 328 -4.88 16.88 8.90
CA GLN A 328 -4.32 15.68 8.28
C GLN A 328 -5.40 14.68 7.88
N ARG A 329 -6.41 14.47 8.75
CA ARG A 329 -7.57 13.61 8.43
C ARG A 329 -8.39 14.16 7.27
N LEU A 330 -8.61 15.48 7.21
CA LEU A 330 -9.32 16.11 6.09
C LEU A 330 -8.56 15.97 4.77
N HIS A 331 -7.24 16.20 4.76
CA HIS A 331 -6.43 15.98 3.56
C HIS A 331 -6.35 14.50 3.15
N ALA A 332 -6.23 13.59 4.11
CA ALA A 332 -6.30 12.16 3.81
C ALA A 332 -7.65 11.80 3.17
N HIS A 333 -8.76 12.31 3.71
CA HIS A 333 -10.09 12.09 3.16
C HIS A 333 -10.28 12.72 1.77
N GLU A 334 -9.73 13.92 1.55
CA GLU A 334 -9.73 14.55 0.22
C GLU A 334 -8.93 13.72 -0.79
N SER A 335 -7.75 13.22 -0.40
CA SER A 335 -6.92 12.38 -1.24
C SER A 335 -7.61 11.05 -1.60
N THR A 336 -8.28 10.41 -0.63
CA THR A 336 -9.00 9.16 -0.87
C THR A 336 -10.20 9.37 -1.78
N LEU A 337 -10.94 10.47 -1.64
CA LEU A 337 -12.02 10.79 -2.57
C LEU A 337 -11.51 11.06 -3.98
N ARG A 338 -10.37 11.74 -4.14
CA ARG A 338 -9.76 11.93 -5.47
C ARG A 338 -9.34 10.61 -6.09
N THR A 339 -8.73 9.70 -5.32
CA THR A 339 -8.36 8.37 -5.84
C THR A 339 -9.60 7.55 -6.18
N ILE A 340 -10.65 7.59 -5.35
CA ILE A 340 -11.91 6.90 -5.65
C ILE A 340 -12.53 7.47 -6.93
N SER A 341 -12.52 8.80 -7.10
CA SER A 341 -12.99 9.45 -8.33
C SER A 341 -12.22 8.98 -9.55
N SER A 342 -10.88 9.00 -9.51
CA SER A 342 -10.08 8.57 -10.66
C SER A 342 -10.27 7.09 -10.98
N THR A 343 -10.38 6.23 -9.96
CA THR A 343 -10.64 4.80 -10.18
C THR A 343 -12.03 4.53 -10.74
N LEU A 344 -13.03 5.33 -10.35
CA LEU A 344 -14.38 5.24 -10.89
C LEU A 344 -14.42 5.69 -12.35
N ASP A 345 -13.75 6.81 -12.67
CA ASP A 345 -13.62 7.31 -14.04
C ASP A 345 -12.88 6.30 -14.94
N GLU A 346 -11.83 5.65 -14.44
CA GLU A 346 -11.08 4.60 -15.15
C GLU A 346 -11.93 3.33 -15.37
N ALA A 347 -12.70 2.91 -14.36
CA ALA A 347 -13.61 1.78 -14.47
C ALA A 347 -14.72 2.03 -15.50
N LEU A 348 -15.32 3.23 -15.48
CA LEU A 348 -16.34 3.63 -16.45
C LEU A 348 -15.78 3.70 -17.89
N ALA A 349 -14.55 4.21 -18.06
CA ALA A 349 -13.88 4.24 -19.35
C ALA A 349 -13.59 2.82 -19.90
N SER A 350 -13.19 1.88 -19.04
CA SER A 350 -12.92 0.49 -19.41
C SER A 350 -14.18 -0.27 -19.87
N GLU A 351 -15.33 0.00 -19.26
CA GLU A 351 -16.63 -0.59 -19.62
C GLU A 351 -17.13 -0.10 -20.99
N GLN A 352 -16.93 1.20 -21.31
CA GLN A 352 -17.31 1.78 -22.60
C GLN A 352 -16.47 1.24 -23.78
N VAL A 353 -15.19 0.94 -23.57
CA VAL A 353 -14.33 0.36 -24.62
C VAL A 353 -14.73 -1.08 -24.94
N LYS A 354 -15.21 -1.86 -23.95
CA LYS A 354 -15.68 -3.24 -24.16
C LYS A 354 -17.05 -3.33 -24.83
N SER A 355 -17.96 -2.40 -24.55
CA SER A 355 -19.29 -2.36 -25.17
C SER A 355 -19.27 -1.88 -26.63
N SER A 356 -18.29 -1.06 -27.03
CA SER A 356 -18.09 -0.62 -28.41
C SER A 356 -17.50 -1.69 -29.35
N ALA A 357 -16.91 -2.75 -28.82
CA ALA A 357 -16.22 -3.79 -29.62
C ALA A 357 -17.13 -4.95 -30.05
N GLN A 358 -18.41 -4.98 -29.64
CA GLN A 358 -19.37 -6.04 -30.00
C GLN A 358 -20.51 -5.50 -30.86
N ALA A 359 -20.22 -5.25 -32.14
CA ALA A 359 -21.24 -5.30 -33.19
C ALA A 359 -21.59 -6.78 -33.49
N PRO A 360 -22.85 -7.12 -33.82
CA PRO A 360 -23.32 -8.51 -33.75
C PRO A 360 -23.06 -9.26 -35.07
N THR A 361 -22.21 -10.28 -35.04
CA THR A 361 -22.16 -11.32 -36.08
C THR A 361 -22.18 -12.71 -35.45
N SER A 362 -23.32 -13.39 -35.62
CA SER A 362 -23.59 -14.85 -35.59
C SER A 362 -23.16 -15.72 -34.38
N PRO A 363 -24.03 -16.61 -33.87
CA PRO A 363 -23.73 -17.49 -32.74
C PRO A 363 -23.18 -18.86 -33.16
N THR A 364 -22.14 -19.33 -32.48
CA THR A 364 -21.78 -20.75 -32.38
C THR A 364 -21.93 -21.21 -30.92
N PRO A 365 -22.55 -22.37 -30.63
CA PRO A 365 -22.85 -22.76 -29.25
C PRO A 365 -21.71 -23.61 -28.68
N SER A 366 -21.05 -23.13 -27.62
CA SER A 366 -20.18 -23.95 -26.77
C SER A 366 -20.81 -24.11 -25.38
N LYS A 367 -21.11 -25.36 -25.04
CA LYS A 367 -21.49 -25.83 -23.69
C LYS A 367 -20.40 -25.52 -22.66
N ALA A 368 -20.80 -25.12 -21.45
CA ALA A 368 -20.28 -25.58 -20.14
C ALA A 368 -20.93 -24.69 -19.06
N GLU A 369 -21.85 -25.20 -18.22
CA GLU A 369 -21.64 -25.94 -16.97
C GLU A 369 -21.97 -25.08 -15.74
N SER A 370 -22.83 -25.68 -14.92
CA SER A 370 -23.43 -25.29 -13.64
C SER A 370 -22.54 -24.57 -12.61
N LYS A 371 -23.15 -23.64 -11.84
CA LYS A 371 -23.53 -23.81 -10.41
C LYS A 371 -24.04 -22.47 -9.83
N GLY A 372 -25.35 -22.35 -9.67
CA GLY A 372 -25.98 -21.21 -8.98
C GLY A 372 -26.10 -21.45 -7.47
N LEU A 373 -25.57 -20.53 -6.67
CA LEU A 373 -25.82 -20.46 -5.22
C LEU A 373 -27.06 -19.56 -4.95
N LYS A 374 -27.91 -20.00 -4.03
CA LYS A 374 -29.14 -19.30 -3.61
C LYS A 374 -28.81 -18.15 -2.64
N PRO A 375 -29.46 -16.98 -2.72
CA PRO A 375 -29.27 -15.91 -1.72
C PRO A 375 -30.03 -16.20 -0.42
N LEU A 376 -29.34 -16.05 0.71
CA LEU A 376 -29.87 -16.16 2.07
C LEU A 376 -30.74 -14.94 2.41
N ARG A 377 -31.91 -15.19 3.03
CA ARG A 377 -32.81 -14.17 3.57
C ARG A 377 -32.19 -13.46 4.77
N LEU A 378 -32.12 -12.13 4.70
CA LEU A 378 -31.76 -11.25 5.81
C LEU A 378 -32.94 -11.14 6.79
N VAL A 379 -32.75 -11.54 8.04
CA VAL A 379 -33.73 -11.38 9.12
C VAL A 379 -33.58 -9.96 9.70
N GLN A 380 -34.62 -9.16 9.57
CA GLN A 380 -34.75 -7.83 10.18
C GLN A 380 -34.78 -7.96 11.72
N ALA A 381 -33.90 -7.23 12.41
CA ALA A 381 -33.87 -7.13 13.86
C ALA A 381 -34.77 -5.96 14.32
N ASN A 382 -35.77 -6.27 15.14
CA ASN A 382 -36.50 -5.28 15.94
C ASN A 382 -35.60 -4.81 17.08
N ILE A 383 -35.33 -3.50 17.17
CA ILE A 383 -34.62 -2.87 18.29
C ILE A 383 -35.64 -2.04 19.06
N SER A 384 -35.91 -2.40 20.31
CA SER A 384 -36.44 -1.50 21.31
C SER A 384 -35.92 -1.91 22.68
N GLU A 385 -35.52 -0.86 23.43
CA GLU A 385 -35.31 -0.79 24.87
C GLU A 385 -33.95 -1.17 25.48
N ALA A 386 -33.64 -0.42 26.55
CA ALA A 386 -32.32 -0.09 27.09
C ALA A 386 -31.45 -1.31 27.43
N GLN A 387 -30.39 -1.53 26.65
CA GLN A 387 -29.36 -2.54 26.93
C GLN A 387 -28.09 -1.88 27.49
N ASP A 388 -27.55 -2.51 28.53
CA ASP A 388 -26.24 -2.24 29.12
C ASP A 388 -25.16 -2.22 28.02
N PRO A 389 -24.31 -1.17 27.91
CA PRO A 389 -23.31 -1.02 26.84
C PRO A 389 -22.33 -2.20 26.71
N ALA A 390 -22.15 -2.99 27.77
CA ALA A 390 -21.36 -4.21 27.71
C ALA A 390 -22.03 -5.31 26.86
N VAL A 391 -23.37 -5.39 26.85
CA VAL A 391 -24.12 -6.39 26.10
C VAL A 391 -24.20 -6.02 24.61
N THR A 392 -24.24 -4.72 24.28
CA THR A 392 -24.14 -4.25 22.89
C THR A 392 -22.77 -4.55 22.29
N PHE A 393 -21.68 -4.29 23.03
CA PHE A 393 -20.33 -4.63 22.60
C PHE A 393 -20.14 -6.14 22.38
N LEU A 394 -20.70 -6.97 23.28
CA LEU A 394 -20.64 -8.42 23.13
C LEU A 394 -21.49 -8.92 21.94
N ARG A 395 -22.61 -8.26 21.62
CA ARG A 395 -23.41 -8.57 20.44
C ARG A 395 -22.73 -8.16 19.12
N GLU A 396 -22.04 -7.02 19.09
CA GLU A 396 -21.22 -6.60 17.94
C GLU A 396 -20.14 -7.64 17.61
N HIS A 397 -19.62 -8.33 18.63
CA HIS A 397 -18.66 -9.42 18.50
C HIS A 397 -19.30 -10.82 18.39
N ASP A 398 -20.62 -10.90 18.14
CA ASP A 398 -21.42 -12.13 17.94
C ASP A 398 -21.44 -13.09 19.15
N ILE A 399 -21.22 -12.56 20.37
CA ILE A 399 -21.26 -13.29 21.63
C ILE A 399 -22.65 -13.10 22.26
N ARG A 400 -23.52 -14.10 22.09
CA ARG A 400 -24.86 -14.10 22.69
C ARG A 400 -24.77 -14.45 24.18
N VAL A 401 -24.94 -13.45 25.03
CA VAL A 401 -25.04 -13.61 26.48
C VAL A 401 -26.49 -13.36 26.90
N SER A 402 -27.08 -14.29 27.65
CA SER A 402 -28.42 -14.12 28.23
C SER A 402 -28.36 -13.05 29.32
N GLU A 403 -29.39 -12.20 29.41
CA GLU A 403 -29.42 -10.89 30.11
C GLU A 403 -29.17 -10.91 31.64
N ASN A 404 -28.85 -12.07 32.26
CA ASN A 404 -28.71 -12.25 33.71
C ASN A 404 -27.55 -13.19 34.13
N ILE A 405 -26.39 -13.13 33.47
CA ILE A 405 -25.24 -14.00 33.82
C ILE A 405 -24.22 -13.27 34.69
N SER A 406 -23.87 -13.86 35.84
CA SER A 406 -22.85 -13.33 36.76
C SER A 406 -21.46 -13.32 36.11
N ILE A 407 -20.65 -12.30 36.42
CA ILE A 407 -19.31 -12.04 35.86
C ILE A 407 -18.39 -13.29 35.90
N GLY A 408 -18.52 -14.13 36.93
CA GLY A 408 -17.74 -15.37 37.06
C GLY A 408 -18.06 -16.45 36.01
N LYS A 409 -19.27 -16.46 35.43
CA LYS A 409 -19.66 -17.38 34.35
C LYS A 409 -19.42 -16.82 32.95
N LEU A 410 -19.27 -15.50 32.84
CA LEU A 410 -18.94 -14.80 31.59
C LEU A 410 -17.48 -15.01 31.16
N MET A 411 -16.54 -14.93 32.11
CA MET A 411 -15.10 -15.14 31.85
C MET A 411 -14.75 -16.43 31.08
N PRO A 412 -15.25 -17.63 31.45
CA PRO A 412 -14.94 -18.84 30.70
C PRO A 412 -15.57 -18.84 29.29
N ILE A 413 -16.76 -18.26 29.12
CA ILE A 413 -17.43 -18.16 27.81
C ILE A 413 -16.64 -17.23 26.87
N LEU A 414 -16.16 -16.10 27.38
CA LEU A 414 -15.30 -15.18 26.63
C LEU A 414 -13.94 -15.80 26.31
N GLY A 415 -13.38 -16.59 27.22
CA GLY A 415 -12.15 -17.35 26.98
C GLY A 415 -12.30 -18.33 25.81
N ILE A 416 -13.38 -19.12 25.81
CA ILE A 416 -13.70 -20.07 24.72
C ILE A 416 -13.94 -19.32 23.41
N LYS A 417 -14.72 -18.22 23.42
CA LYS A 417 -15.00 -17.44 22.20
C LYS A 417 -13.76 -16.74 21.65
N SER A 418 -12.90 -16.24 22.51
CA SER A 418 -11.61 -15.64 22.12
C SER A 418 -10.70 -16.69 21.49
N GLN A 419 -10.69 -17.92 22.02
CA GLN A 419 -9.96 -19.04 21.42
C GLN A 419 -10.56 -19.43 20.06
N GLU A 420 -11.88 -19.56 19.94
CA GLU A 420 -12.56 -19.82 18.66
C GLU A 420 -12.25 -18.75 17.61
N GLN A 421 -12.21 -17.47 17.98
CA GLN A 421 -11.86 -16.38 17.07
C GLN A 421 -10.39 -16.44 16.64
N ARG A 422 -9.46 -16.75 17.56
CA ARG A 422 -8.04 -16.97 17.20
C ARG A 422 -7.89 -18.16 16.25
N GLU A 423 -8.61 -19.25 16.48
CA GLU A 423 -8.59 -20.41 15.58
C GLU A 423 -9.20 -20.09 14.21
N LYS A 424 -10.28 -19.31 14.15
CA LYS A 424 -10.87 -18.83 12.89
C LYS A 424 -9.90 -17.92 12.13
N LEU A 425 -9.23 -17.00 12.81
CA LEU A 425 -8.20 -16.15 12.20
C LEU A 425 -7.02 -16.98 11.69
N ALA A 426 -6.54 -17.96 12.46
CA ALA A 426 -5.46 -18.85 12.02
C ALA A 426 -5.87 -19.70 10.81
N ARG A 427 -7.12 -20.18 10.77
CA ARG A 427 -7.66 -20.90 9.60
C ARG A 427 -7.81 -20.00 8.39
N LEU A 428 -8.30 -18.77 8.57
CA LEU A 428 -8.44 -17.81 7.49
C LEU A 428 -7.06 -17.42 6.93
N ALA A 429 -6.09 -17.13 7.80
CA ALA A 429 -4.71 -16.85 7.40
C ALA A 429 -4.10 -17.99 6.59
N ARG A 430 -4.23 -19.24 7.06
CA ARG A 430 -3.76 -20.42 6.32
C ARG A 430 -4.49 -20.59 4.99
N SER A 431 -5.82 -20.41 4.97
CA SER A 431 -6.60 -20.53 3.73
C SER A 431 -6.24 -19.43 2.73
N THR A 432 -5.99 -18.21 3.18
CA THR A 432 -5.53 -17.14 2.29
C THR A 432 -4.13 -17.41 1.77
N GLU A 433 -3.24 -17.92 2.62
CA GLU A 433 -1.88 -18.31 2.22
C GLU A 433 -1.92 -19.41 1.16
N THR A 434 -2.70 -20.48 1.36
CA THR A 434 -2.83 -21.56 0.36
C THR A 434 -3.49 -21.07 -0.92
N ASN A 435 -4.54 -20.23 -0.83
CA ASN A 435 -5.21 -19.71 -2.03
C ASN A 435 -4.29 -18.78 -2.84
N ILE A 436 -3.46 -17.97 -2.17
CA ILE A 436 -2.47 -17.12 -2.84
C ILE A 436 -1.39 -17.99 -3.48
N ALA A 437 -0.87 -19.00 -2.77
CA ALA A 437 0.11 -19.93 -3.31
C ALA A 437 -0.43 -20.69 -4.54
N ASP A 438 -1.68 -21.17 -4.47
CA ASP A 438 -2.36 -21.85 -5.56
C ASP A 438 -2.58 -20.91 -6.76
N SER A 439 -2.99 -19.67 -6.52
CA SER A 439 -3.17 -18.67 -7.59
C SER A 439 -1.85 -18.32 -8.27
N ILE A 440 -0.76 -18.15 -7.50
CA ILE A 440 0.57 -17.87 -8.04
C ILE A 440 1.06 -19.08 -8.85
N SER A 441 0.91 -20.30 -8.34
CA SER A 441 1.34 -21.51 -9.05
C SER A 441 0.56 -21.72 -10.35
N GLN A 442 -0.76 -21.49 -10.35
CA GLN A 442 -1.58 -21.55 -11.57
C GLN A 442 -1.18 -20.47 -12.58
N SER A 443 -0.93 -19.23 -12.13
CA SER A 443 -0.46 -18.16 -13.00
C SER A 443 0.91 -18.46 -13.60
N MET A 444 1.82 -19.03 -12.82
CA MET A 444 3.16 -19.40 -13.28
C MET A 444 3.10 -20.58 -14.25
N ALA A 445 2.27 -21.59 -13.96
CA ALA A 445 2.05 -22.73 -14.86
C ALA A 445 1.43 -22.28 -16.20
N LYS A 446 0.45 -21.37 -16.16
CA LYS A 446 -0.13 -20.78 -17.37
C LYS A 446 0.91 -19.98 -18.15
N SER A 447 1.65 -19.10 -17.50
CA SER A 447 2.72 -18.35 -18.15
C SER A 447 3.78 -19.27 -18.76
N HIS A 448 4.10 -20.40 -18.12
CA HIS A 448 5.03 -21.37 -18.67
C HIS A 448 4.47 -22.06 -19.91
N ALA A 449 3.20 -22.48 -19.89
CA ALA A 449 2.52 -23.06 -21.05
C ALA A 449 2.45 -22.05 -22.21
N ASP A 450 2.11 -20.79 -21.94
CA ASP A 450 2.07 -19.72 -22.94
C ASP A 450 3.47 -19.47 -23.53
N LEU A 451 4.53 -19.52 -22.71
CA LEU A 451 5.91 -19.40 -23.18
C LEU A 451 6.35 -20.61 -24.02
N GLU A 452 5.92 -21.83 -23.67
CA GLU A 452 6.17 -23.02 -24.47
C GLU A 452 5.42 -22.96 -25.81
N GLU A 453 4.18 -22.49 -25.83
CA GLU A 453 3.40 -22.29 -27.06
C GLU A 453 4.04 -21.21 -27.95
N LEU A 454 4.47 -20.08 -27.39
CA LEU A 454 5.21 -19.06 -28.12
C LEU A 454 6.53 -19.61 -28.65
N ARG A 455 7.25 -20.39 -27.84
CA ARG A 455 8.49 -21.05 -28.27
C ARG A 455 8.22 -22.04 -29.39
N SER A 456 7.16 -22.85 -29.30
CA SER A 456 6.80 -23.80 -30.36
C SER A 456 6.36 -23.10 -31.63
N ALA A 457 5.62 -22.00 -31.53
CA ALA A 457 5.20 -21.20 -32.69
C ALA A 457 6.40 -20.53 -33.37
N VAL A 458 7.34 -19.99 -32.60
CA VAL A 458 8.58 -19.39 -33.13
C VAL A 458 9.48 -20.43 -33.78
N MET A 459 9.52 -21.65 -33.24
CA MET A 459 10.35 -22.74 -33.77
C MET A 459 9.65 -23.57 -34.86
N ALA A 460 8.33 -23.44 -35.05
CA ALA A 460 7.56 -24.24 -36.02
C ALA A 460 8.00 -24.01 -37.48
N TYR A 461 8.43 -22.80 -37.80
CA TYR A 461 8.89 -22.41 -39.15
C TYR A 461 10.41 -22.49 -39.30
N SER A 462 11.10 -22.95 -38.26
CA SER A 462 12.55 -23.06 -38.19
C SER A 462 12.96 -24.52 -38.39
N ALA A 463 13.48 -24.88 -39.56
CA ALA A 463 13.95 -26.25 -39.81
C ALA A 463 15.17 -26.63 -38.93
N TYR A 464 15.98 -25.65 -38.53
CA TYR A 464 17.22 -25.81 -37.73
C TYR A 464 17.37 -24.64 -36.74
N GLY A 465 18.53 -24.49 -36.07
CA GLY A 465 18.72 -23.58 -34.94
C GLY A 465 18.63 -22.06 -35.22
N SER A 466 18.34 -21.64 -36.46
CA SER A 466 18.20 -20.23 -36.84
C SER A 466 16.72 -19.82 -36.93
N VAL A 467 16.26 -18.98 -35.99
CA VAL A 467 14.85 -18.53 -35.93
C VAL A 467 14.49 -17.76 -37.21
N ARG A 468 13.69 -18.40 -38.08
CA ARG A 468 13.11 -17.77 -39.27
C ARG A 468 11.61 -17.57 -39.02
N LEU A 469 11.21 -16.30 -38.92
CA LEU A 469 9.82 -15.89 -38.68
C LEU A 469 8.95 -15.93 -39.95
N VAL A 470 9.57 -16.10 -41.12
CA VAL A 470 8.89 -16.14 -42.42
C VAL A 470 9.02 -17.55 -42.97
N ASP A 471 7.88 -18.13 -43.34
CA ASP A 471 7.81 -19.40 -44.05
C ASP A 471 8.63 -19.29 -45.35
N SER A 472 9.54 -20.25 -45.55
CA SER A 472 10.40 -20.27 -46.75
C SER A 472 9.57 -20.33 -48.04
N SER A 473 8.39 -20.94 -48.01
CA SER A 473 7.47 -20.98 -49.15
C SER A 473 6.93 -19.59 -49.50
N VAL A 474 6.56 -18.80 -48.49
CA VAL A 474 6.06 -17.43 -48.65
C VAL A 474 7.17 -16.51 -49.14
N GLN A 475 8.40 -16.68 -48.63
CA GLN A 475 9.53 -15.91 -49.12
C GLN A 475 9.81 -16.22 -50.60
N THR A 476 9.79 -17.50 -51.00
CA THR A 476 9.99 -17.86 -52.41
C THR A 476 8.89 -17.31 -53.31
N HIS A 477 7.62 -17.36 -52.87
CA HIS A 477 6.52 -16.77 -53.64
C HIS A 477 6.58 -15.24 -53.70
N MET A 478 7.11 -14.59 -52.66
CA MET A 478 7.32 -13.15 -52.65
C MET A 478 8.45 -12.75 -53.60
N ASP A 479 9.55 -13.50 -53.61
CA ASP A 479 10.67 -13.30 -54.54
C ASP A 479 10.23 -13.54 -56.01
N GLU A 480 9.35 -14.54 -56.24
CA GLU A 480 8.70 -14.80 -57.54
C GLU A 480 7.78 -13.64 -57.96
N LEU A 481 6.94 -13.14 -57.04
CA LEU A 481 6.07 -12.01 -57.30
C LEU A 481 6.86 -10.72 -57.55
N GLU A 482 7.97 -10.51 -56.84
CA GLU A 482 8.88 -9.39 -57.08
C GLU A 482 9.49 -9.49 -58.49
N HIS A 483 9.92 -10.68 -58.90
CA HIS A 483 10.39 -10.92 -60.27
C HIS A 483 9.31 -10.68 -61.32
N ASP A 484 8.08 -11.16 -61.09
CA ASP A 484 6.98 -11.00 -62.04
C ASP A 484 6.50 -9.54 -62.13
N THR A 485 6.47 -8.81 -61.01
CA THR A 485 6.14 -7.37 -61.00
C THR A 485 7.23 -6.53 -61.63
N GLN A 486 8.49 -6.90 -61.46
CA GLN A 486 9.61 -6.25 -62.15
C GLN A 486 9.57 -6.53 -63.66
N ARG A 487 9.26 -7.77 -64.07
CA ARG A 487 9.02 -8.11 -65.48
C ARG A 487 7.85 -7.32 -66.06
N LEU A 488 6.73 -7.23 -65.34
CA LEU A 488 5.56 -6.45 -65.78
C LEU A 488 5.89 -4.95 -65.86
N GLY A 489 6.67 -4.42 -64.92
CA GLY A 489 7.15 -3.04 -64.94
C GLY A 489 8.03 -2.73 -66.15
N ASP A 490 8.90 -3.68 -66.53
CA ASP A 490 9.75 -3.54 -67.71
C ASP A 490 8.95 -3.71 -69.02
N GLU A 491 7.98 -4.61 -69.07
CA GLU A 491 7.02 -4.74 -70.19
C GLU A 491 6.17 -3.47 -70.36
N MET A 492 5.70 -2.87 -69.25
CA MET A 492 4.96 -1.60 -69.28
C MET A 492 5.82 -0.42 -69.75
N ARG A 493 7.12 -0.41 -69.42
CA ARG A 493 8.05 0.62 -69.93
C ARG A 493 8.32 0.48 -71.44
N MET A 494 8.18 -0.72 -71.99
CA MET A 494 8.34 -0.96 -73.43
C MET A 494 7.07 -0.65 -74.24
N LEU A 495 5.90 -0.51 -73.59
CA LEU A 495 4.67 -0.12 -74.26
C LEU A 495 4.67 1.39 -74.55
N ASP A 496 4.73 1.76 -75.82
CA ASP A 496 4.60 3.14 -76.27
C ASP A 496 3.14 3.60 -76.18
N ILE A 497 2.78 4.18 -75.04
CA ILE A 497 1.44 4.67 -74.70
C ILE A 497 0.96 5.72 -75.73
N ASP A 498 1.88 6.49 -76.31
CA ASP A 498 1.54 7.53 -77.29
C ASP A 498 1.14 6.94 -78.65
N ALA A 499 1.76 5.83 -79.06
CA ALA A 499 1.37 5.10 -80.26
C ALA A 499 -0.03 4.47 -80.11
N ILE A 500 -0.33 3.91 -78.94
CA ILE A 500 -1.65 3.34 -78.64
C ILE A 500 -2.73 4.45 -78.56
N ALA A 501 -2.40 5.60 -77.97
CA ALA A 501 -3.29 6.76 -77.93
C ALA A 501 -3.58 7.36 -79.32
N LYS A 502 -2.60 7.33 -80.24
CA LYS A 502 -2.81 7.73 -81.64
C LYS A 502 -3.74 6.76 -82.37
N THR A 503 -3.47 5.45 -82.31
CA THR A 503 -4.32 4.46 -83.01
C THR A 503 -5.76 4.42 -82.49
N THR A 504 -5.97 4.73 -81.20
CA THR A 504 -7.32 4.84 -80.64
C THR A 504 -8.02 6.13 -81.05
N ARG A 505 -7.32 7.28 -81.13
CA ARG A 505 -7.88 8.50 -81.76
C ARG A 505 -8.22 8.28 -83.22
N ASP A 506 -7.33 7.66 -84.00
CA ASP A 506 -7.56 7.42 -85.42
C ASP A 506 -8.78 6.52 -85.65
N LYS A 507 -8.97 5.51 -84.78
CA LYS A 507 -10.18 4.66 -84.80
C LYS A 507 -11.44 5.43 -84.39
N GLN A 508 -11.36 6.31 -83.39
CA GLN A 508 -12.48 7.17 -82.99
C GLN A 508 -12.86 8.14 -84.11
N GLU A 509 -11.89 8.76 -84.77
CA GLU A 509 -12.12 9.62 -85.93
C GLU A 509 -12.71 8.85 -87.12
N ALA A 510 -12.25 7.62 -87.37
CA ALA A 510 -12.82 6.77 -88.41
C ALA A 510 -14.27 6.37 -88.12
N VAL A 511 -14.62 6.10 -86.86
CA VAL A 511 -16.00 5.80 -86.45
C VAL A 511 -16.87 7.05 -86.57
N VAL A 512 -16.40 8.22 -86.15
CA VAL A 512 -17.15 9.48 -86.28
C VAL A 512 -17.39 9.83 -87.75
N LYS A 513 -16.40 9.65 -88.64
CA LYS A 513 -16.56 9.85 -90.08
C LYS A 513 -17.55 8.88 -90.73
N ARG A 514 -17.72 7.68 -90.17
CA ARG A 514 -18.67 6.66 -90.65
C ARG A 514 -20.11 6.89 -90.18
N VAL A 515 -20.31 7.74 -89.16
CA VAL A 515 -21.63 8.09 -88.62
C VAL A 515 -22.17 9.38 -89.26
N VAL A 516 -21.30 10.19 -89.89
CA VAL A 516 -21.63 11.48 -90.52
C VAL A 516 -21.81 11.38 -92.04
N ALA A 517 -21.47 10.24 -92.65
CA ALA A 517 -21.76 9.90 -94.06
C ALA A 517 -22.91 8.89 -94.12
#